data_AF-A0A6B3KRA9-F1
#
_entry.id   AF-A0A6B3KRA9-F1
#
_cell.length_a   1.000
_cell.length_b   1.000
_cell.length_c   1.000
_cell.angle_alpha   90.00
_cell.angle_beta   90.00
_cell.angle_gamma   90.00
#
_symmetry.space_group_name_H-M   'P 1'
#
loop_
_entity.id
_entity.type
_entity.pdbx_description
1 polymer ?
#
loop_
_entity_poly.entity_id
_entity_poly.type
_entity_poly.pdbx_seq_one_letter_code
_entity_poly.pdbx_strand_id
1 'polypeptide(L)'
;LARTTELIDTYQPDLIYFDWWIAHPTFRRSLPTMLAYYYNQGAARTEADRGVVVNYKLGAFPEGAGTLDIERGQLTGIHPTHWQTD
;
A
#
# COMPACT_ATOMS: atom_id res chain seq x y z
N LEU A 1 -1.93 -14.25 0.62
CA LEU A 1 -1.54 -13.30 1.68
C LEU A 1 -0.48 -13.82 2.62
N ALA A 2 -0.46 -15.12 2.95
CA ALA A 2 0.57 -15.70 3.83
C ALA A 2 2.01 -15.30 3.43
N ARG A 3 2.33 -15.33 2.12
CA ARG A 3 3.61 -14.83 1.60
C ARG A 3 3.90 -13.37 1.97
N THR A 4 2.94 -12.46 1.80
CA THR A 4 3.15 -11.04 2.10
C THR A 4 3.34 -10.83 3.60
N THR A 5 2.58 -11.52 4.44
CA THR A 5 2.73 -11.50 5.89
C THR A 5 4.11 -12.00 6.32
N GLU A 6 4.59 -13.11 5.77
CA GLU A 6 5.93 -13.64 6.02
C GLU A 6 7.03 -12.64 5.65
N LEU A 7 6.90 -11.95 4.50
CA LEU A 7 7.83 -10.90 4.11
C LEU A 7 7.80 -9.69 5.05
N ILE A 8 6.62 -9.31 5.55
CA ILE A 8 6.46 -8.23 6.52
C ILE A 8 7.20 -8.57 7.82
N ASP A 9 6.99 -9.77 8.35
CA ASP A 9 7.62 -10.22 9.59
C ASP A 9 9.14 -10.34 9.46
N THR A 10 9.60 -10.88 8.33
CA THR A 10 11.02 -11.19 8.14
C THR A 10 11.85 -9.94 7.85
N TYR A 11 11.33 -9.06 6.98
CA TYR A 11 12.12 -7.95 6.43
C TYR A 11 11.67 -6.58 6.91
N GLN A 12 10.51 -6.48 7.55
CA GLN A 12 9.96 -5.23 8.06
C GLN A 12 10.03 -4.08 7.02
N PRO A 13 9.51 -4.28 5.79
CA PRO A 13 9.61 -3.29 4.76
C PRO A 13 8.94 -1.98 5.20
N ASP A 14 9.52 -0.86 4.81
CA ASP A 14 8.96 0.48 5.01
C ASP A 14 7.93 0.82 3.92
N LEU A 15 7.99 0.12 2.77
CA LEU A 15 7.08 0.30 1.64
C LEU A 15 6.67 -1.04 1.03
N ILE A 16 5.37 -1.20 0.74
CA ILE A 16 4.84 -2.29 -0.07
C ILE A 16 4.18 -1.73 -1.33
N TYR A 17 4.60 -2.23 -2.48
CA TYR A 17 4.00 -1.89 -3.77
C TYR A 17 3.03 -2.99 -4.24
N PHE A 18 1.83 -2.60 -4.65
CA PHE A 18 0.87 -3.49 -5.30
C PHE A 18 0.54 -3.04 -6.72
N ASP A 19 0.73 -3.98 -7.64
CA ASP A 19 0.32 -3.83 -9.04
C ASP A 19 -1.21 -3.97 -9.21
N TRP A 20 -1.76 -3.51 -10.33
CA TRP A 20 -3.20 -3.35 -10.59
C TRP A 20 -4.05 -4.61 -10.33
N TRP A 21 -3.46 -5.80 -10.41
CA TRP A 21 -4.17 -7.08 -10.23
C TRP A 21 -4.79 -7.25 -8.84
N ILE A 22 -4.34 -6.51 -7.81
CA ILE A 22 -4.94 -6.57 -6.48
C ILE A 22 -6.39 -6.09 -6.41
N ALA A 23 -6.87 -5.35 -7.43
CA ALA A 23 -8.27 -4.95 -7.56
C ALA A 23 -9.21 -6.13 -7.92
N HIS A 24 -8.66 -7.29 -8.27
CA HIS A 24 -9.43 -8.46 -8.65
C HIS A 24 -10.40 -8.90 -7.51
N PRO A 25 -11.66 -9.26 -7.80
CA PRO A 25 -12.67 -9.62 -6.80
C PRO A 25 -12.22 -10.62 -5.73
N THR A 26 -11.36 -11.57 -6.11
CA THR A 26 -10.80 -12.60 -5.23
C THR A 26 -10.10 -12.02 -3.99
N PHE A 27 -9.54 -10.81 -4.08
CA PHE A 27 -8.79 -10.20 -2.99
C PHE A 27 -9.62 -9.31 -2.07
N ARG A 28 -10.87 -9.00 -2.41
CA ARG A 28 -11.71 -8.02 -1.69
C ARG A 28 -11.87 -8.29 -0.19
N ARG A 29 -11.89 -9.57 0.21
CA ARG A 29 -12.00 -9.95 1.63
C ARG A 29 -10.67 -9.96 2.36
N SER A 30 -9.59 -10.24 1.64
CA SER A 30 -8.31 -10.58 2.23
C SER A 30 -7.39 -9.36 2.31
N LEU A 31 -7.45 -8.50 1.29
CA LEU A 31 -6.62 -7.32 1.15
C LEU A 31 -6.76 -6.33 2.33
N PRO A 32 -7.98 -6.02 2.83
CA PRO A 32 -8.12 -5.18 4.03
C PRO A 32 -7.47 -5.79 5.27
N THR A 33 -7.53 -7.12 5.44
CA THR A 33 -6.88 -7.82 6.55
C THR A 33 -5.36 -7.70 6.49
N MET A 34 -4.76 -7.83 5.30
CA MET A 34 -3.32 -7.64 5.14
C MET A 34 -2.90 -6.19 5.37
N LEU A 35 -3.67 -5.21 4.87
CA LEU A 35 -3.39 -3.79 5.11
C LEU A 35 -3.45 -3.46 6.60
N ALA A 36 -4.50 -3.87 7.30
CA ALA A 36 -4.63 -3.66 8.74
C ALA A 36 -3.45 -4.27 9.51
N TYR A 37 -3.06 -5.48 9.12
CA TYR A 37 -1.90 -6.14 9.70
C TYR A 37 -0.60 -5.35 9.47
N TYR A 38 -0.32 -4.92 8.24
CA TYR A 38 0.89 -4.17 7.91
C TYR A 38 0.95 -2.81 8.63
N TYR A 39 -0.17 -2.08 8.67
CA TYR A 39 -0.25 -0.80 9.39
C TYR A 39 -0.10 -0.96 10.90
N ASN A 40 -0.68 -2.01 11.49
CA ASN A 40 -0.51 -2.30 12.91
C ASN A 40 0.95 -2.66 13.24
N GLN A 41 1.61 -3.46 12.39
CA GLN A 41 3.04 -3.77 12.55
C GLN A 41 3.89 -2.50 12.45
N GLY A 42 3.59 -1.61 11.52
CA GLY A 42 4.25 -0.30 11.40
C GLY A 42 4.05 0.57 12.64
N ALA A 43 2.81 0.68 13.13
CA ALA A 43 2.47 1.47 14.32
C ALA A 43 3.11 0.94 15.61
N ALA A 44 3.41 -0.35 15.69
CA ALA A 44 4.06 -0.97 16.84
C ALA A 44 5.59 -0.77 16.87
N ARG A 45 6.21 -0.24 15.80
CA ARG A 45 7.66 0.00 15.76
C ARG A 45 8.02 1.12 16.73
N THR A 46 8.98 0.86 17.63
CA THR A 46 9.42 1.80 18.68
C THR A 46 10.51 2.77 18.20
N GLU A 47 11.11 2.53 17.03
CA GLU A 47 12.00 3.47 16.37
C GLU A 47 11.15 4.64 15.86
N ALA A 48 11.20 5.75 16.60
CA ALA A 48 10.54 6.99 16.25
C ALA A 48 10.80 7.33 14.77
N ASP A 49 9.72 7.59 14.01
CA ASP A 49 9.67 7.97 12.59
C ASP A 49 9.73 6.88 11.50
N ARG A 50 9.59 5.59 11.81
CA ARG A 50 9.46 4.56 10.75
C ARG A 50 7.99 4.27 10.38
N GLY A 51 7.34 5.29 9.81
CA GLY A 51 6.04 5.12 9.15
C GLY A 51 6.12 4.12 7.99
N VAL A 52 5.03 3.41 7.73
CA VAL A 52 4.94 2.47 6.61
C VAL A 52 4.00 2.97 5.53
N VAL A 53 4.31 2.67 4.26
CA VAL A 53 3.56 3.13 3.11
C VAL A 53 3.12 1.95 2.24
N VAL A 54 1.90 2.01 1.72
CA VAL A 54 1.44 1.06 0.69
C VAL A 54 1.11 1.84 -0.58
N ASN A 55 1.59 1.35 -1.72
CA ASN A 55 1.29 1.92 -3.02
C ASN A 55 0.33 1.03 -3.80
N TYR A 56 -0.57 1.66 -4.53
CA TYR A 56 -1.61 0.96 -5.27
C TYR A 56 -2.01 1.73 -6.52
N LYS A 57 -2.39 1.00 -7.56
CA LYS A 57 -2.97 1.56 -8.78
C LYS A 57 -4.44 1.98 -8.57
N LEU A 58 -4.91 2.93 -9.37
CA LEU A 58 -6.25 3.52 -9.26
C LEU A 58 -7.38 2.47 -9.16
N GLY A 59 -8.28 2.66 -8.20
CA GLY A 59 -9.47 1.82 -8.01
C GLY A 59 -9.22 0.53 -7.22
N ALA A 60 -7.98 0.23 -6.82
CA ALA A 60 -7.70 -0.96 -6.01
C ALA A 60 -8.06 -0.76 -4.53
N PHE A 61 -7.85 0.44 -3.97
CA PHE A 61 -8.21 0.78 -2.58
C PHE A 61 -9.18 1.98 -2.51
N PRO A 62 -9.90 2.13 -1.39
CA PRO A 62 -10.53 3.39 -1.02
C PRO A 62 -9.50 4.52 -0.90
N GLU A 63 -9.92 5.75 -1.16
CA GLU A 63 -9.08 6.93 -0.98
C GLU A 63 -8.59 7.06 0.47
N GLY A 64 -7.32 7.42 0.64
CA GLY A 64 -6.67 7.55 1.97
C GLY A 64 -6.17 6.24 2.58
N ALA A 65 -6.51 5.08 2.00
CA ALA A 65 -6.01 3.78 2.49
C ALA A 65 -4.59 3.43 2.02
N GLY A 66 -3.95 4.30 1.24
CA GLY A 66 -2.58 4.15 0.75
C GLY A 66 -2.19 5.35 -0.13
N THR A 67 -0.99 5.31 -0.71
CA THR A 67 -0.51 6.28 -1.68
C THR A 67 -0.84 5.81 -3.10
N LEU A 68 -1.50 6.66 -3.87
CA LEU A 68 -1.84 6.34 -5.25
C LEU A 68 -0.56 6.32 -6.11
N ASP A 69 -0.39 5.23 -6.84
CA ASP A 69 0.60 5.08 -7.90
C ASP A 69 -0.08 5.34 -9.25
N ILE A 70 0.37 6.38 -9.93
CA ILE A 70 -0.24 6.91 -11.14
C ILE A 70 0.70 6.66 -12.31
N GLU A 71 0.18 5.99 -13.33
CA GLU A 71 0.93 5.69 -14.55
C GLU A 71 1.52 6.95 -15.19
N ARG A 72 2.72 6.78 -15.75
CA ARG A 72 3.47 7.85 -16.41
C ARG A 72 2.61 8.58 -17.45
N GLY A 73 2.48 9.89 -17.26
CA GLY A 73 1.79 10.79 -18.19
C GLY A 73 0.28 10.89 -18.02
N GLN A 74 -0.32 10.27 -16.99
CA GLN A 74 -1.76 10.39 -16.73
C GLN A 74 -2.17 11.71 -16.05
N LEU A 75 -1.24 12.39 -15.36
CA LEU A 75 -1.54 13.67 -14.71
C LEU A 75 -1.32 14.86 -15.65
N THR A 76 -2.34 15.70 -15.78
CA THR A 76 -2.29 16.95 -16.53
C THR A 76 -1.97 18.17 -15.65
N GLY A 77 -1.70 17.97 -14.34
CA GLY A 77 -1.46 19.04 -13.37
C GLY A 77 -1.03 18.52 -11.99
N ILE A 78 -0.94 19.41 -11.01
CA ILE A 78 -0.58 19.06 -9.63
C ILE A 78 -1.74 18.30 -8.98
N HIS A 79 -1.46 17.08 -8.51
CA HIS A 79 -2.41 16.33 -7.72
C HIS A 79 -2.45 16.87 -6.27
N PRO A 80 -3.64 17.04 -5.66
CA PRO A 80 -3.77 17.70 -4.36
C PRO A 80 -3.27 16.85 -3.18
N THR A 81 -3.25 15.53 -3.32
CA THR A 81 -2.70 14.61 -2.32
C THR A 81 -1.36 14.06 -2.77
N HIS A 82 -0.56 13.56 -1.83
CA HIS A 82 0.66 12.81 -2.14
C HIS A 82 0.37 11.61 -3.06
N TRP A 83 1.24 11.39 -4.04
CA TRP A 83 1.16 10.34 -5.07
C TRP A 83 2.58 9.99 -5.54
N GLN A 84 2.72 8.91 -6.30
CA GLN A 84 3.96 8.54 -6.96
C GLN A 84 3.72 7.96 -8.36
N THR A 85 4.80 7.69 -9.11
CA THR A 85 4.79 7.02 -10.41
C THR A 85 5.99 6.09 -10.49
N ASP A 86 5.82 4.97 -11.19
CA ASP A 86 6.88 4.13 -11.74
C ASP A 86 7.48 4.67 -13.05
#